data_AF-A0A415RKN5-F1
#
_entry.id   AF-A0A415RKN5-F1
#
_cell.length_a   1.000
_cell.length_b   1.000
_cell.length_c   1.000
_cell.angle_alpha   90.00
_cell.angle_beta   90.00
_cell.angle_gamma   90.00
#
_symmetry.space_group_name_H-M   'P 1'
#
loop_
_entity.id
_entity.type
_entity.pdbx_description
1 polymer ?
#
loop_
_entity_poly.entity_id
_entity_poly.type
_entity_poly.pdbx_seq_one_letter_code
_entity_poly.pdbx_strand_id
1 'polypeptide(L)'
;MNKKSRMNLIVSLICTCLVVCSLYFMYDVFSFHTYGDIQSFDYVLSLNNDQIKLNGLEVFNDNKILKMSDYSLSLENLMLKEQQNYQVIISLNDIKNKASHQIINQFTYSNGQSKIRFQQQSLQFDITDLSKAYIQIKCDQEMVYQHALNLIPTKKLLGSNKEYRLVQSCVAPYDMKLGYLTTTNKDIIKQYPCVSLEYRYLKNEKKSKDNDNNYIVFKKISGLSKDIINNKKYQYYHQDKELGRLDQKDLSVVVIFSKDNGKTFVFKIDLSLEAGE
;
A
#
# COMPACT_ATOMS: atom_id res chain seq x y z
N MET A 1 4.63 -1.44 62.05
CA MET A 1 3.70 -0.99 60.96
C MET A 1 2.28 -1.04 61.48
N ASN A 2 1.58 0.10 61.53
CA ASN A 2 0.25 0.20 62.15
C ASN A 2 -0.83 -0.50 61.26
N LYS A 3 -1.94 -0.97 61.85
CA LYS A 3 -2.96 -1.81 61.17
C LYS A 3 -3.48 -1.16 59.87
N LYS A 4 -3.64 0.16 59.89
CA LYS A 4 -4.06 0.98 58.73
C LYS A 4 -3.03 0.98 57.59
N SER A 5 -1.74 1.09 57.90
CA SER A 5 -0.67 1.03 56.89
C SER A 5 -0.50 -0.37 56.27
N ARG A 6 -0.73 -1.46 57.04
CA ARG A 6 -0.77 -2.83 56.48
C ARG A 6 -1.92 -3.01 55.51
N MET A 7 -3.11 -2.52 55.88
CA MET A 7 -4.30 -2.61 55.03
C MET A 7 -4.13 -1.84 53.72
N ASN A 8 -3.61 -0.60 53.79
CA ASN A 8 -3.34 0.20 52.59
C ASN A 8 -2.30 -0.46 51.67
N LEU A 9 -1.27 -1.09 52.24
CA LEU A 9 -0.24 -1.78 51.47
C LEU A 9 -0.79 -3.03 50.77
N ILE A 10 -1.66 -3.80 51.43
CA ILE A 10 -2.36 -4.94 50.83
C ILE A 10 -3.28 -4.48 49.69
N VAL A 11 -4.07 -3.43 49.89
CA VAL A 11 -4.96 -2.88 48.85
C VAL A 11 -4.14 -2.38 47.65
N SER A 12 -3.04 -1.66 47.89
CA SER A 12 -2.14 -1.21 46.84
C SER A 12 -1.54 -2.37 46.06
N LEU A 13 -1.16 -3.46 46.74
CA LEU A 13 -0.62 -4.67 46.10
C LEU A 13 -1.68 -5.33 45.20
N ILE A 14 -2.92 -5.45 45.68
CA ILE A 14 -4.05 -6.00 44.92
C ILE A 14 -4.34 -5.12 43.68
N CYS A 15 -4.42 -3.80 43.84
CA CYS A 15 -4.60 -2.88 42.72
C CYS A 15 -3.46 -2.99 41.71
N THR A 16 -2.21 -3.12 42.18
CA THR A 16 -1.04 -3.27 41.30
C THR A 16 -1.11 -4.58 40.53
N CYS A 17 -1.46 -5.70 41.19
CA CYS A 17 -1.68 -6.98 40.53
C CYS A 17 -2.80 -6.90 39.48
N LEU A 18 -3.92 -6.22 39.77
CA LEU A 18 -5.00 -6.03 38.80
C LEU A 18 -4.55 -5.22 37.58
N VAL A 19 -3.79 -4.15 37.79
CA VAL A 19 -3.21 -3.35 36.70
C VAL A 19 -2.22 -4.18 35.88
N VAL A 20 -1.31 -4.92 36.52
CA VAL A 20 -0.34 -5.78 35.82
C VAL A 20 -1.05 -6.90 35.05
N CYS A 21 -2.04 -7.57 35.63
CA CYS A 21 -2.82 -8.59 34.93
C CYS A 21 -3.58 -7.99 33.74
N SER A 22 -4.22 -6.84 33.90
CA SER A 22 -4.93 -6.18 32.79
C SER A 22 -3.97 -5.75 31.67
N LEU A 23 -2.79 -5.23 31.99
CA LEU A 23 -1.75 -4.93 31.02
C LEU A 23 -1.22 -6.20 30.32
N TYR A 24 -1.03 -7.29 31.06
CA TYR A 24 -0.59 -8.58 30.51
C TYR A 24 -1.63 -9.19 29.58
N PHE A 25 -2.91 -9.17 29.95
CA PHE A 25 -4.00 -9.64 29.07
C PHE A 25 -4.23 -8.73 27.86
N MET A 26 -3.91 -7.44 27.97
CA MET A 26 -3.93 -6.53 26.84
C MET A 26 -2.61 -6.52 26.05
N TYR A 27 -1.55 -7.19 26.50
CA TYR A 27 -0.21 -7.11 25.89
C TYR A 27 -0.19 -7.61 24.45
N ASP A 28 -0.82 -8.75 24.16
CA ASP A 28 -0.90 -9.29 22.79
C ASP A 28 -1.70 -8.35 21.88
N VAL A 29 -2.74 -7.70 22.42
CA VAL A 29 -3.54 -6.70 21.70
C VAL A 29 -2.71 -5.43 21.46
N PHE A 30 -2.01 -4.91 22.47
CA PHE A 30 -1.17 -3.72 22.35
C PHE A 30 0.02 -3.96 21.42
N SER A 31 0.77 -5.05 21.59
CA SER A 31 1.94 -5.38 20.77
C SER A 31 1.61 -5.54 19.29
N PHE A 32 0.44 -6.13 18.96
CA PHE A 32 -0.04 -6.24 17.59
C PHE A 32 -0.33 -4.87 16.94
N HIS A 33 -0.79 -3.90 17.73
CA HIS A 33 -1.09 -2.56 17.25
C HIS A 33 0.14 -1.65 17.18
N THR A 34 1.13 -1.85 18.07
CA THR A 34 2.30 -0.96 18.20
C THR A 34 3.55 -1.42 17.46
N TYR A 35 3.70 -2.71 17.13
CA TYR A 35 4.91 -3.23 16.50
C TYR A 35 4.61 -3.94 15.17
N GLY A 36 4.59 -3.16 14.11
CA GLY A 36 4.67 -3.64 12.74
C GLY A 36 5.13 -2.51 11.84
N ASP A 37 6.24 -2.71 11.13
CA ASP A 37 6.78 -1.71 10.20
C ASP A 37 5.68 -1.25 9.23
N ILE A 38 5.28 0.02 9.35
CA ILE A 38 4.33 0.67 8.43
C ILE A 38 5.13 1.12 7.21
N GLN A 39 5.59 0.18 6.41
CA GLN A 39 6.17 0.49 5.11
C GLN A 39 5.03 0.86 4.17
N SER A 40 4.93 2.12 3.79
CA SER A 40 3.88 2.62 2.91
C SER A 40 4.50 3.57 1.91
N PHE A 41 3.81 3.77 0.80
CA PHE A 41 4.36 4.47 -0.35
C PHE A 41 4.33 5.96 -0.08
N ASP A 42 5.36 6.63 -0.57
CA ASP A 42 5.48 8.06 -0.42
C ASP A 42 4.98 8.76 -1.71
N TYR A 43 5.26 8.17 -2.89
CA TYR A 43 4.95 8.78 -4.17
C TYR A 43 4.55 7.76 -5.26
N VAL A 44 3.56 8.14 -6.07
CA VAL A 44 3.26 7.53 -7.38
C VAL A 44 3.77 8.47 -8.47
N LEU A 45 4.58 7.94 -9.38
CA LEU A 45 5.13 8.65 -10.52
C LEU A 45 4.33 8.30 -11.77
N SER A 46 3.77 9.31 -12.41
CA SER A 46 2.96 9.11 -13.62
C SER A 46 3.33 10.09 -14.72
N LEU A 47 3.05 9.71 -15.96
CA LEU A 47 3.15 10.58 -17.11
C LEU A 47 2.17 10.08 -18.17
N ASN A 48 1.40 10.98 -18.75
CA ASN A 48 0.48 10.65 -19.81
C ASN A 48 0.44 11.83 -20.77
N ASN A 49 1.09 11.68 -21.91
CA ASN A 49 1.04 12.63 -23.02
C ASN A 49 0.87 11.88 -24.34
N ASP A 50 0.94 12.62 -25.44
CA ASP A 50 0.80 12.14 -26.81
C ASP A 50 1.94 11.20 -27.25
N GLN A 51 3.10 11.27 -26.61
CA GLN A 51 4.28 10.47 -26.97
C GLN A 51 4.39 9.19 -26.15
N ILE A 52 4.18 9.25 -24.83
CA ILE A 52 4.30 8.12 -23.92
C ILE A 52 3.27 8.13 -22.78
N LYS A 53 3.01 6.95 -22.22
CA LYS A 53 2.27 6.77 -20.96
C LYS A 53 3.06 5.90 -19.99
N LEU A 54 3.33 6.43 -18.81
CA LEU A 54 3.97 5.73 -17.70
C LEU A 54 2.91 5.39 -16.65
N ASN A 55 2.73 4.10 -16.39
CA ASN A 55 1.72 3.59 -15.47
C ASN A 55 2.32 2.64 -14.43
N GLY A 56 1.85 2.77 -13.19
CA GLY A 56 2.17 1.86 -12.09
C GLY A 56 3.55 2.07 -11.47
N LEU A 57 4.26 3.15 -11.80
CA LEU A 57 5.55 3.45 -11.18
C LEU A 57 5.34 4.08 -9.81
N GLU A 58 5.76 3.38 -8.77
CA GLU A 58 5.61 3.80 -7.38
C GLU A 58 6.95 3.75 -6.68
N VAL A 59 7.13 4.66 -5.74
CA VAL A 59 8.37 4.86 -5.02
C VAL A 59 8.07 4.84 -3.52
N PHE A 60 8.80 4.01 -2.78
CA PHE A 60 8.70 3.97 -1.33
C PHE A 60 10.07 3.83 -0.67
N ASN A 61 10.24 4.53 0.45
CA ASN A 61 11.42 4.40 1.28
C ASN A 61 11.17 3.35 2.37
N ASP A 62 11.96 2.28 2.35
CA ASP A 62 11.99 1.25 3.38
C ASP A 62 13.33 1.30 4.11
N ASN A 63 13.39 2.02 5.23
CA ASN A 63 14.58 2.08 6.08
C ASN A 63 15.87 2.37 5.29
N LYS A 64 15.86 3.42 4.45
CA LYS A 64 16.96 3.84 3.55
C LYS A 64 17.17 2.94 2.33
N ILE A 65 16.23 2.06 2.03
CA ILE A 65 16.17 1.32 0.78
C ILE A 65 15.01 1.88 -0.01
N LEU A 66 15.35 2.61 -1.06
CA LEU A 66 14.37 3.03 -2.04
C LEU A 66 13.94 1.83 -2.87
N LYS A 67 12.64 1.56 -2.88
CA LYS A 67 12.07 0.51 -3.71
C LYS A 67 11.14 1.13 -4.74
N MET A 68 11.27 0.65 -5.97
CA MET A 68 10.40 1.00 -7.08
C MET A 68 9.60 -0.21 -7.54
N SER A 69 8.30 -0.05 -7.69
CA SER A 69 7.38 -1.11 -8.13
C SER A 69 7.64 -1.55 -9.58
N ASP A 70 7.00 -2.65 -9.98
CA ASP A 70 6.81 -2.98 -11.39
C ASP A 70 6.08 -1.82 -12.09
N TYR A 71 6.53 -1.43 -13.27
CA TYR A 71 5.87 -0.37 -14.04
C TYR A 71 5.81 -0.69 -15.52
N SER A 72 4.89 -0.03 -16.22
CA SER A 72 4.77 -0.14 -17.67
C SER A 72 4.95 1.20 -18.35
N LEU A 73 5.69 1.17 -19.45
CA LEU A 73 5.88 2.28 -20.36
C LEU A 73 5.18 1.95 -21.67
N SER A 74 4.16 2.71 -22.01
CA SER A 74 3.52 2.67 -23.32
C SER A 74 4.12 3.73 -24.23
N LEU A 75 4.50 3.33 -25.44
CA LEU A 75 5.00 4.19 -26.50
C LEU A 75 3.83 4.44 -27.45
N GLU A 76 3.38 5.70 -27.55
CA GLU A 76 2.21 6.09 -28.34
C GLU A 76 2.66 6.63 -29.70
N ASN A 77 3.18 7.87 -29.74
CA ASN A 77 3.68 8.51 -30.95
C ASN A 77 5.19 8.81 -30.90
N LEU A 78 5.93 8.19 -29.97
CA LEU A 78 7.37 8.36 -29.91
C LEU A 78 8.04 7.55 -31.04
N MET A 79 8.63 8.26 -32.00
CA MET A 79 9.33 7.65 -33.13
C MET A 79 10.66 7.02 -32.68
N LEU A 80 10.66 5.71 -32.50
CA LEU A 80 11.86 4.91 -32.23
C LEU A 80 12.25 4.11 -33.48
N LYS A 81 13.55 3.87 -33.65
CA LYS A 81 14.08 3.05 -34.75
C LYS A 81 14.00 1.58 -34.35
N GLU A 82 13.51 0.76 -35.28
CA GLU A 82 13.41 -0.69 -35.12
C GLU A 82 14.77 -1.34 -34.84
N GLN A 83 14.75 -2.39 -34.03
CA GLN A 83 15.90 -3.21 -33.64
C GLN A 83 17.02 -2.45 -32.90
N GLN A 84 16.72 -1.27 -32.35
CA GLN A 84 17.66 -0.51 -31.50
C GLN A 84 17.46 -0.79 -30.01
N ASN A 85 18.57 -0.68 -29.26
CA ASN A 85 18.58 -0.80 -27.82
C ASN A 85 18.44 0.58 -27.17
N TYR A 86 17.39 0.72 -26.36
CA TYR A 86 17.10 1.94 -25.65
C TYR A 86 17.29 1.74 -24.14
N GLN A 87 17.71 2.82 -23.49
CA GLN A 87 17.75 2.93 -22.04
C GLN A 87 16.63 3.84 -21.56
N VAL A 88 15.80 3.35 -20.64
CA VAL A 88 14.84 4.17 -19.88
C VAL A 88 15.47 4.51 -18.55
N ILE A 89 15.69 5.79 -18.32
CA ILE A 89 16.31 6.31 -17.11
C ILE A 89 15.25 7.07 -16.31
N ILE A 90 14.95 6.59 -15.11
CA ILE A 90 14.15 7.31 -14.13
C ILE A 90 15.10 8.03 -13.18
N SER A 91 15.09 9.36 -13.19
CA SER A 91 15.87 10.19 -12.28
C SER A 91 14.98 10.71 -11.15
N LEU A 92 15.40 10.52 -9.91
CA LEU A 92 14.72 10.96 -8.69
C LEU A 92 15.59 11.97 -7.97
N ASN A 93 15.07 13.18 -7.78
CA ASN A 93 15.83 14.29 -7.21
C ASN A 93 15.32 14.63 -5.80
N ASP A 94 16.18 14.36 -4.82
CA ASP A 94 16.01 14.78 -3.43
C ASP A 94 16.66 16.15 -3.23
N ILE A 95 15.85 17.18 -2.97
CA ILE A 95 16.35 18.56 -2.74
C ILE A 95 17.06 18.65 -1.38
N LYS A 96 16.53 17.99 -0.35
CA LYS A 96 17.02 18.10 1.02
C LYS A 96 18.43 17.53 1.14
N ASN A 97 18.68 16.40 0.48
CA ASN A 97 19.98 15.75 0.44
C ASN A 97 20.86 16.18 -0.75
N LYS A 98 20.35 17.05 -1.65
CA LYS A 98 20.99 17.45 -2.91
C LYS A 98 21.49 16.25 -3.73
N ALA A 99 20.72 15.18 -3.73
CA ALA A 99 21.09 13.92 -4.38
C ALA A 99 20.15 13.63 -5.55
N SER A 100 20.71 13.09 -6.63
CA SER A 100 19.96 12.61 -7.80
C SER A 100 20.29 11.15 -8.02
N HIS A 101 19.27 10.29 -7.99
CA HIS A 101 19.44 8.85 -8.19
C HIS A 101 18.77 8.41 -9.48
N GLN A 102 19.46 7.53 -10.19
CA GLN A 102 19.01 7.05 -11.49
C GLN A 102 18.77 5.55 -11.46
N ILE A 103 17.61 5.16 -11.97
CA ILE A 103 17.29 3.78 -12.29
C ILE A 103 17.32 3.65 -13.80
N ILE A 104 18.17 2.74 -14.27
CA ILE A 104 18.40 2.51 -15.69
C ILE A 104 17.86 1.14 -16.03
N ASN A 105 16.85 1.12 -16.88
CA ASN A 105 16.30 -0.07 -17.50
C ASN A 105 16.61 -0.08 -18.99
N GLN A 106 16.66 -1.26 -19.59
CA GLN A 106 16.97 -1.42 -21.01
C GLN A 106 15.86 -2.18 -21.71
N PHE A 107 15.59 -1.83 -22.96
CA PHE A 107 14.70 -2.59 -23.83
C PHE A 107 15.17 -2.49 -25.28
N THR A 108 14.90 -3.53 -26.07
CA THR A 108 15.09 -3.51 -27.52
C THR A 108 13.75 -3.20 -28.18
N TYR A 109 13.67 -2.10 -28.91
CA TYR A 109 12.46 -1.75 -29.64
C TYR A 109 12.36 -2.64 -30.88
N SER A 110 11.31 -3.47 -30.97
CA SER A 110 11.09 -4.35 -32.11
C SER A 110 9.61 -4.52 -32.42
N ASN A 111 9.27 -4.69 -33.71
CA ASN A 111 7.93 -5.02 -34.21
C ASN A 111 6.82 -4.07 -33.74
N GLY A 112 7.09 -2.76 -33.66
CA GLY A 112 6.10 -1.78 -33.22
C GLY A 112 5.60 -1.99 -31.78
N GLN A 113 6.44 -2.54 -30.89
CA GLN A 113 6.11 -2.75 -29.48
C GLN A 113 5.63 -1.46 -28.81
N SER A 114 4.33 -1.38 -28.54
CA SER A 114 3.71 -0.20 -27.93
C SER A 114 3.72 -0.22 -26.40
N LYS A 115 4.10 -1.33 -25.76
CA LYS A 115 4.09 -1.45 -24.30
C LYS A 115 5.23 -2.32 -23.78
N ILE A 116 6.00 -1.75 -22.86
CA ILE A 116 7.16 -2.36 -22.21
C ILE A 116 6.86 -2.47 -20.71
N ARG A 117 7.28 -3.57 -20.09
CA ARG A 117 7.15 -3.77 -18.64
C ARG A 117 8.52 -3.90 -18.01
N PHE A 118 8.72 -3.19 -16.91
CA PHE A 118 9.93 -3.23 -16.11
C PHE A 118 9.60 -3.82 -14.74
N GLN A 119 10.54 -4.62 -14.23
CA GLN A 119 10.40 -5.27 -12.94
C GLN A 119 10.84 -4.35 -11.80
N GLN A 120 10.35 -4.64 -10.61
CA GLN A 120 10.71 -3.99 -9.36
C GLN A 120 12.23 -3.92 -9.19
N GLN A 121 12.69 -2.76 -8.71
CA GLN A 121 14.08 -2.53 -8.36
C GLN A 121 14.22 -1.96 -6.95
N SER A 122 15.37 -2.20 -6.34
CA SER A 122 15.72 -1.68 -5.01
C SER A 122 17.08 -1.02 -5.09
N LEU A 123 17.17 0.20 -4.58
CA LEU A 123 18.41 0.97 -4.46
C LEU A 123 18.63 1.31 -2.99
N GLN A 124 19.88 1.20 -2.55
CA GLN A 124 20.24 1.67 -1.22
C GLN A 124 20.38 3.19 -1.26
N PHE A 125 19.26 3.87 -1.02
CA PHE A 125 19.15 5.32 -1.07
C PHE A 125 18.04 5.78 -0.14
N ASP A 126 18.34 6.82 0.65
CA ASP A 126 17.39 7.44 1.56
C ASP A 126 16.76 8.65 0.86
N ILE A 127 15.51 8.50 0.42
CA ILE A 127 14.72 9.64 -0.04
C ILE A 127 14.01 10.24 1.16
N THR A 128 14.43 11.44 1.51
CA THR A 128 13.82 12.20 2.60
C THR A 128 12.76 13.18 2.09
N ASP A 129 12.94 13.71 0.87
CA ASP A 129 11.98 14.62 0.25
C ASP A 129 12.12 14.59 -1.29
N LEU A 130 11.25 13.82 -1.95
CA LEU A 130 11.23 13.73 -3.41
C LEU A 130 10.48 14.93 -4.01
N SER A 131 11.25 15.87 -4.53
CA SER A 131 10.71 17.11 -5.11
C SER A 131 10.40 17.02 -6.60
N LYS A 132 11.21 16.27 -7.34
CA LYS A 132 11.19 16.20 -8.80
C LYS A 132 11.62 14.82 -9.25
N ALA A 133 10.99 14.35 -10.30
CA ALA A 133 11.35 13.11 -10.97
C ALA A 133 11.28 13.33 -12.49
N TYR A 134 12.13 12.63 -13.23
CA TYR A 134 12.20 12.71 -14.68
C TYR A 134 12.30 11.32 -15.28
N ILE A 135 11.72 11.15 -16.45
CA ILE A 135 11.99 10.01 -17.33
C ILE A 135 12.81 10.51 -18.52
N GLN A 136 13.84 9.76 -18.86
CA GLN A 136 14.64 9.96 -20.07
C GLN A 136 14.69 8.65 -20.86
N ILE A 137 14.64 8.74 -22.18
CA ILE A 137 14.90 7.61 -23.07
C ILE A 137 16.13 7.96 -23.90
N LYS A 138 17.13 7.09 -23.88
CA LYS A 138 18.37 7.24 -24.64
C LYS A 138 18.57 6.07 -25.58
N CYS A 139 19.17 6.35 -26.74
CA CYS A 139 19.79 5.35 -27.59
C CYS A 139 21.27 5.67 -27.62
N ASP A 140 22.12 4.73 -27.22
CA ASP A 140 23.56 4.97 -27.05
C ASP A 140 23.84 6.21 -26.15
N GLN A 141 24.43 7.28 -26.70
CA GLN A 141 24.69 8.53 -25.98
C GLN A 141 23.66 9.64 -26.30
N GLU A 142 22.75 9.42 -27.25
CA GLU A 142 21.77 10.41 -27.67
C GLU A 142 20.50 10.34 -26.83
N MET A 143 20.05 11.50 -26.35
CA MET A 143 18.76 11.63 -25.68
C MET A 143 17.66 11.73 -26.73
N VAL A 144 16.74 10.76 -26.71
CA VAL A 144 15.61 10.68 -27.63
C VAL A 144 14.36 11.30 -27.02
N TYR A 145 14.25 11.22 -25.70
CA TYR A 145 13.10 11.74 -24.97
C TYR A 145 13.51 12.17 -23.56
N GLN A 146 12.93 13.25 -23.05
CA GLN A 146 13.00 13.64 -21.66
C GLN A 146 11.73 14.38 -21.25
N HIS A 147 11.19 14.02 -20.09
CA HIS A 147 10.05 14.73 -19.53
C HIS A 147 10.03 14.65 -18.00
N ALA A 148 9.48 15.67 -17.36
CA ALA A 148 9.19 15.64 -15.93
C ALA A 148 8.04 14.67 -15.65
N LEU A 149 8.16 13.87 -14.59
CA LEU A 149 7.09 13.00 -14.12
C LEU A 149 6.17 13.78 -13.19
N ASN A 150 4.88 13.44 -13.20
CA ASN A 150 3.94 13.91 -12.20
C ASN A 150 4.18 13.12 -10.92
N LEU A 151 4.55 13.83 -9.86
CA LEU A 151 4.71 13.27 -8.53
C LEU A 151 3.37 13.38 -7.81
N ILE A 152 2.72 12.25 -7.60
CA ILE A 152 1.46 12.17 -6.90
C ILE A 152 1.77 11.65 -5.49
N PRO A 153 1.70 12.49 -4.45
CA PRO A 153 1.91 12.04 -3.09
C PRO A 153 0.77 11.08 -2.70
N THR A 154 1.13 9.98 -2.04
CA THR A 154 0.16 9.04 -1.50
C THR A 154 -0.09 9.29 -0.03
N LYS A 155 -1.33 9.09 0.40
CA LYS A 155 -1.69 9.12 1.82
C LYS A 155 -1.76 7.70 2.35
N LYS A 156 -1.15 7.47 3.51
CA LYS A 156 -1.13 6.17 4.17
C LYS A 156 -2.53 5.84 4.70
N LEU A 157 -2.94 4.59 4.52
CA LEU A 157 -4.22 4.09 5.03
C LEU A 157 -3.98 3.19 6.23
N LEU A 158 -4.64 3.54 7.34
CA LEU A 158 -4.73 2.75 8.54
C LEU A 158 -6.02 1.95 8.53
N GLY A 159 -5.94 0.68 8.85
CA GLY A 159 -7.10 -0.18 8.98
C GLY A 159 -6.79 -1.35 9.88
N SER A 160 -7.42 -1.39 11.05
CA SER A 160 -7.24 -2.51 11.98
C SER A 160 -8.48 -2.74 12.83
N ASN A 161 -8.56 -3.94 13.38
CA ASN A 161 -9.40 -4.27 14.52
C ASN A 161 -8.55 -5.04 15.55
N LYS A 162 -9.20 -5.60 16.58
CA LYS A 162 -8.53 -6.31 17.67
C LYS A 162 -7.54 -7.41 17.21
N GLU A 163 -7.82 -8.09 16.11
CA GLU A 163 -7.09 -9.30 15.67
C GLU A 163 -6.45 -9.19 14.28
N TYR A 164 -6.84 -8.19 13.49
CA TYR A 164 -6.46 -8.07 12.09
C TYR A 164 -6.02 -6.65 11.77
N ARG A 165 -4.98 -6.53 10.95
CA ARG A 165 -4.46 -5.24 10.49
C ARG A 165 -4.16 -5.29 9.00
N LEU A 166 -4.56 -4.25 8.29
CA LEU A 166 -4.12 -3.99 6.94
C LEU A 166 -2.79 -3.25 7.00
N VAL A 167 -1.75 -3.79 6.37
CA VAL A 167 -0.40 -3.22 6.38
C VAL A 167 -0.02 -2.82 4.95
N GLN A 168 0.77 -1.75 4.84
CA GLN A 168 1.25 -1.21 3.57
C GLN A 168 0.14 -0.78 2.59
N SER A 169 -0.98 -0.28 3.10
CA SER A 169 -2.03 0.31 2.26
C SER A 169 -1.84 1.82 2.15
N CYS A 170 -2.06 2.36 0.96
CA CYS A 170 -2.02 3.79 0.71
C CYS A 170 -2.93 4.16 -0.47
N VAL A 171 -3.33 5.42 -0.52
CA VAL A 171 -4.25 5.96 -1.52
C VAL A 171 -3.73 7.25 -2.13
N ALA A 172 -3.87 7.35 -3.44
CA ALA A 172 -3.73 8.54 -4.26
C ALA A 172 -5.10 8.88 -4.87
N PRO A 173 -5.25 10.03 -5.56
CA PRO A 173 -6.54 10.42 -6.13
C PRO A 173 -7.24 9.36 -6.98
N TYR A 174 -6.53 8.55 -7.76
CA TYR A 174 -7.14 7.51 -8.61
C TYR A 174 -6.46 6.15 -8.48
N ASP A 175 -5.51 6.02 -7.56
CA ASP A 175 -4.70 4.81 -7.40
C ASP A 175 -4.71 4.40 -5.93
N MET A 176 -4.74 3.09 -5.68
CA MET A 176 -4.67 2.55 -4.33
C MET A 176 -3.82 1.30 -4.30
N LYS A 177 -2.86 1.31 -3.38
CA LYS A 177 -2.23 0.07 -2.92
C LYS A 177 -3.11 -0.53 -1.83
N LEU A 178 -3.58 -1.72 -2.10
CA LEU A 178 -4.55 -2.40 -1.24
C LEU A 178 -3.92 -2.92 0.06
N GLY A 179 -2.59 -3.06 0.11
CA GLY A 179 -1.88 -3.66 1.25
C GLY A 179 -2.11 -5.16 1.36
N TYR A 180 -1.75 -5.73 2.51
CA TYR A 180 -2.03 -7.13 2.84
C TYR A 180 -2.54 -7.25 4.28
N LEU A 181 -3.45 -8.21 4.50
CA LEU A 181 -4.07 -8.46 5.79
C LEU A 181 -3.14 -9.33 6.64
N THR A 182 -2.84 -8.87 7.85
CA THR A 182 -2.05 -9.62 8.83
C THR A 182 -2.86 -9.95 10.08
N THR A 183 -2.48 -11.03 10.74
CA THR A 183 -3.04 -11.48 12.02
C THR A 183 -2.05 -12.37 12.76
N THR A 184 -2.04 -12.32 14.09
CA THR A 184 -1.29 -13.25 14.95
C THR A 184 -2.03 -14.57 15.15
N ASN A 185 -3.33 -14.63 14.84
CA ASN A 185 -4.14 -15.83 14.94
C ASN A 185 -3.77 -16.81 13.82
N LYS A 186 -2.84 -17.74 14.09
CA LYS A 186 -2.44 -18.77 13.11
C LYS A 186 -3.54 -19.81 12.84
N ASP A 187 -4.47 -19.96 13.76
CA ASP A 187 -5.54 -20.95 13.64
C ASP A 187 -6.62 -20.52 12.67
N ILE A 188 -6.79 -19.21 12.41
CA ILE A 188 -7.79 -18.72 11.44
C ILE A 188 -7.56 -19.31 10.04
N ILE A 189 -6.30 -19.49 9.63
CA ILE A 189 -5.93 -20.03 8.31
C ILE A 189 -6.32 -21.51 8.22
N LYS A 190 -6.18 -22.26 9.32
CA LYS A 190 -6.59 -23.67 9.39
C LYS A 190 -8.11 -23.80 9.49
N GLN A 191 -8.72 -22.93 10.28
CA GLN A 191 -10.16 -22.91 10.51
C GLN A 191 -10.89 -22.52 9.22
N TYR A 192 -10.41 -21.55 8.46
CA TYR A 192 -11.04 -21.09 7.23
C TYR A 192 -10.02 -21.17 6.09
N PRO A 193 -10.06 -22.22 5.24
CA PRO A 193 -9.07 -22.44 4.20
C PRO A 193 -9.11 -21.41 3.08
N CYS A 194 -10.23 -20.70 2.92
CA CYS A 194 -10.43 -19.69 1.90
C CYS A 194 -10.75 -18.32 2.52
N VAL A 195 -10.30 -17.26 1.86
CA VAL A 195 -10.61 -15.87 2.25
C VAL A 195 -10.90 -15.03 1.02
N SER A 196 -11.76 -14.03 1.22
CA SER A 196 -11.98 -12.93 0.29
C SER A 196 -11.83 -11.59 0.99
N LEU A 197 -11.10 -10.67 0.37
CA LEU A 197 -10.99 -9.26 0.75
C LEU A 197 -11.75 -8.43 -0.28
N GLU A 198 -12.84 -7.81 0.12
CA GLU A 198 -13.65 -6.95 -0.74
C GLU A 198 -13.43 -5.49 -0.33
N TYR A 199 -12.71 -4.76 -1.18
CA TYR A 199 -12.47 -3.33 -1.00
C TYR A 199 -13.64 -2.55 -1.55
N ARG A 200 -14.16 -1.64 -0.72
CA ARG A 200 -15.41 -0.94 -0.95
C ARG A 200 -15.29 0.53 -0.62
N TYR A 201 -16.14 1.33 -1.24
CA TYR A 201 -16.45 2.67 -0.76
C TYR A 201 -17.95 2.91 -0.67
N LEU A 202 -18.33 3.88 0.15
CA LEU A 202 -19.73 4.25 0.33
C LEU A 202 -20.31 4.84 -0.96
N LYS A 203 -21.43 4.29 -1.44
CA LYS A 203 -22.10 4.76 -2.67
C LYS A 203 -22.75 6.12 -2.48
N ASN A 204 -23.35 6.36 -1.32
CA ASN A 204 -23.99 7.61 -0.97
C ASN A 204 -23.69 7.96 0.49
N GLU A 205 -22.97 9.06 0.70
CA GLU A 205 -22.57 9.59 2.01
C GLU A 205 -23.74 9.98 2.91
N LYS A 206 -24.91 10.27 2.33
CA LYS A 206 -26.12 10.65 3.08
C LYS A 206 -26.93 9.44 3.58
N LYS A 207 -26.57 8.22 3.18
CA LYS A 207 -27.24 6.98 3.60
C LYS A 207 -26.42 6.30 4.70
N SER A 208 -27.10 5.58 5.61
CA SER A 208 -26.44 4.89 6.72
C SER A 208 -25.33 3.94 6.24
N LYS A 209 -24.23 3.90 7.00
CA LYS A 209 -23.11 2.96 6.83
C LYS A 209 -23.49 1.51 7.18
N ASP A 210 -24.62 1.30 7.85
CA ASP A 210 -25.10 -0.04 8.22
C ASP A 210 -25.88 -0.73 7.08
N ASN A 211 -26.14 -0.02 5.98
CA ASN A 211 -26.81 -0.59 4.81
C ASN A 211 -25.77 -1.18 3.85
N ASP A 212 -25.64 -2.51 3.82
CA ASP A 212 -24.72 -3.22 2.94
C ASP A 212 -24.93 -2.93 1.44
N ASN A 213 -26.16 -2.54 1.04
CA ASN A 213 -26.45 -2.15 -0.35
C ASN A 213 -25.97 -0.74 -0.70
N ASN A 214 -25.46 0.02 0.27
CA ASN A 214 -24.91 1.37 0.09
C ASN A 214 -23.40 1.37 -0.14
N TYR A 215 -22.85 0.28 -0.69
CA TYR A 215 -21.43 0.16 -0.98
C TYR A 215 -21.19 -0.22 -2.44
N ILE A 216 -20.11 0.30 -2.99
CA ILE A 216 -19.56 -0.14 -4.28
C ILE A 216 -18.33 -0.99 -3.97
N VAL A 217 -18.34 -2.26 -4.38
CA VAL A 217 -17.16 -3.12 -4.37
C VAL A 217 -16.35 -2.80 -5.62
N PHE A 218 -15.21 -2.15 -5.44
CA PHE A 218 -14.36 -1.76 -6.57
C PHE A 218 -13.23 -2.76 -6.84
N LYS A 219 -12.89 -3.58 -5.84
CA LYS A 219 -11.89 -4.64 -5.99
C LYS A 219 -12.16 -5.79 -5.03
N LYS A 220 -11.98 -7.01 -5.53
CA LYS A 220 -12.06 -8.26 -4.76
C LYS A 220 -10.78 -9.07 -4.95
N ILE A 221 -10.24 -9.57 -3.84
CA ILE A 221 -9.11 -10.51 -3.82
C ILE A 221 -9.62 -11.77 -3.14
N SER A 222 -9.55 -12.92 -3.79
CA SER A 222 -10.01 -14.19 -3.22
C SER A 222 -9.02 -15.31 -3.50
N GLY A 223 -8.95 -16.29 -2.60
CA GLY A 223 -8.04 -17.42 -2.71
C GLY A 223 -7.89 -18.16 -1.41
N LEU A 224 -6.86 -19.00 -1.32
CA LEU A 224 -6.55 -19.73 -0.11
C LEU A 224 -6.03 -18.77 0.98
N SER A 225 -6.53 -18.92 2.21
CA SER A 225 -6.14 -18.09 3.35
C SER A 225 -4.63 -18.11 3.57
N LYS A 226 -3.98 -19.26 3.38
CA LYS A 226 -2.52 -19.41 3.52
C LYS A 226 -1.72 -18.56 2.51
N ASP A 227 -2.33 -18.24 1.37
CA ASP A 227 -1.67 -17.52 0.28
C ASP A 227 -1.95 -16.01 0.33
N ILE A 228 -2.96 -15.58 1.09
CA ILE A 228 -3.39 -14.18 1.18
C ILE A 228 -3.05 -13.58 2.56
N ILE A 229 -3.34 -14.30 3.65
CA ILE A 229 -3.14 -13.82 5.02
C ILE A 229 -1.68 -13.93 5.41
N ASN A 230 -1.14 -12.88 6.03
CA ASN A 230 0.28 -12.78 6.41
C ASN A 230 1.26 -12.94 5.23
N ASN A 231 0.76 -12.96 3.99
CA ASN A 231 1.58 -12.99 2.81
C ASN A 231 1.87 -11.54 2.41
N LYS A 232 3.15 -11.14 2.36
CA LYS A 232 3.59 -9.77 2.03
C LYS A 232 3.37 -9.40 0.55
N LYS A 233 2.40 -10.03 -0.10
CA LYS A 233 1.99 -9.77 -1.48
C LYS A 233 0.89 -8.72 -1.47
N TYR A 234 1.14 -7.63 -2.17
CA TYR A 234 0.20 -6.55 -2.31
C TYR A 234 -0.38 -6.52 -3.72
N GLN A 235 -1.53 -5.87 -3.86
CA GLN A 235 -2.17 -5.63 -5.14
C GLN A 235 -2.47 -4.15 -5.31
N TYR A 236 -2.61 -3.76 -6.57
CA TYR A 236 -2.92 -2.41 -7.00
C TYR A 236 -4.31 -2.31 -7.60
N TYR A 237 -4.90 -1.15 -7.42
CA TYR A 237 -6.16 -0.77 -8.06
C TYR A 237 -6.04 0.64 -8.63
N HIS A 238 -6.41 0.77 -9.91
CA HIS A 238 -6.58 2.05 -10.59
C HIS A 238 -8.07 2.28 -10.83
N GLN A 239 -8.56 3.45 -10.44
CA GLN A 239 -9.95 3.86 -10.60
C GLN A 239 -10.11 4.75 -11.83
N ASP A 240 -11.19 4.52 -12.57
CA ASP A 240 -11.62 5.43 -13.62
C ASP A 240 -11.90 6.83 -13.06
N LYS A 241 -11.40 7.87 -13.73
CA LYS A 241 -11.58 9.26 -13.33
C LYS A 241 -13.05 9.67 -13.25
N GLU A 242 -13.91 9.06 -14.07
CA GLU A 242 -15.35 9.33 -14.06
C GLU A 242 -16.04 8.91 -12.75
N LEU A 243 -15.47 7.96 -12.01
CA LEU A 243 -16.00 7.49 -10.73
C LEU A 243 -15.57 8.38 -9.54
N GLY A 244 -14.84 9.47 -9.83
CA GLY A 244 -14.32 10.41 -8.85
C GLY A 244 -13.06 9.90 -8.14
N ARG A 245 -12.56 10.68 -7.18
CA ARG A 245 -11.29 10.40 -6.50
C ARG A 245 -11.44 9.37 -5.38
N LEU A 246 -10.50 8.43 -5.26
CA LEU A 246 -10.42 7.46 -4.17
C LEU A 246 -10.05 8.12 -2.83
N ASP A 247 -9.11 9.07 -2.83
CA ASP A 247 -8.60 9.74 -1.63
C ASP A 247 -9.60 10.69 -0.94
N GLN A 248 -10.81 10.79 -1.49
CA GLN A 248 -11.94 11.56 -0.96
C GLN A 248 -13.13 10.66 -0.59
N LYS A 249 -13.01 9.34 -0.74
CA LYS A 249 -14.10 8.40 -0.46
C LYS A 249 -13.94 7.76 0.91
N ASP A 250 -15.08 7.38 1.50
CA ASP A 250 -15.13 6.53 2.69
C ASP A 250 -14.78 5.08 2.33
N LEU A 251 -13.50 4.73 2.47
CA LEU A 251 -12.93 3.43 2.10
C LEU A 251 -13.07 2.40 3.23
N SER A 252 -13.32 1.15 2.87
CA SER A 252 -13.32 0.02 3.81
C SER A 252 -12.95 -1.28 3.10
N VAL A 253 -12.55 -2.29 3.87
CA VAL A 253 -12.39 -3.66 3.40
C VAL A 253 -13.27 -4.59 4.21
N VAL A 254 -14.07 -5.40 3.53
CA VAL A 254 -14.83 -6.49 4.14
C VAL A 254 -14.05 -7.80 3.93
N VAL A 255 -13.73 -8.45 5.04
CA VAL A 255 -12.99 -9.70 5.08
C VAL A 255 -14.00 -10.83 5.29
N ILE A 256 -13.99 -11.79 4.38
CA ILE A 256 -14.89 -12.93 4.36
C ILE A 256 -14.03 -14.18 4.38
N PHE A 257 -13.88 -14.79 5.55
CA PHE A 257 -13.32 -16.13 5.69
C PHE A 257 -14.39 -17.17 5.42
N SER A 258 -14.07 -18.23 4.69
CA SER A 258 -15.04 -19.26 4.30
C SER A 258 -14.48 -20.68 4.39
N LYS A 259 -15.40 -21.62 4.65
CA LYS A 259 -15.19 -23.07 4.59
C LYS A 259 -15.94 -23.68 3.41
N ASP A 260 -15.53 -24.87 2.98
CA ASP A 260 -16.20 -25.62 1.91
C ASP A 260 -17.64 -25.99 2.25
N ASN A 261 -17.99 -26.05 3.54
CA ASN A 261 -19.35 -26.29 4.01
C ASN A 261 -20.23 -25.02 4.10
N GLY A 262 -19.79 -23.90 3.52
CA GLY A 262 -20.54 -22.65 3.47
C GLY A 262 -20.52 -21.80 4.75
N LYS A 263 -19.91 -22.27 5.85
CA LYS A 263 -19.74 -21.44 7.05
C LYS A 263 -18.77 -20.29 6.76
N THR A 264 -19.18 -19.08 7.09
CA THR A 264 -18.39 -17.87 6.92
C THR A 264 -18.11 -17.17 8.25
N PHE A 265 -16.99 -16.46 8.30
CA PHE A 265 -16.68 -15.49 9.34
C PHE A 265 -16.39 -14.16 8.64
N VAL A 266 -17.19 -13.13 8.95
CA VAL A 266 -17.20 -11.88 8.22
C VAL A 266 -17.02 -10.72 9.18
N PHE A 267 -16.14 -9.79 8.82
CA PHE A 267 -15.99 -8.53 9.52
C PHE A 267 -15.56 -7.42 8.54
N LYS A 268 -15.73 -6.18 8.98
CA LYS A 268 -15.35 -4.98 8.24
C LYS A 268 -14.20 -4.28 8.95
N ILE A 269 -13.28 -3.72 8.16
CA ILE A 269 -12.25 -2.79 8.61
C ILE A 269 -12.48 -1.48 7.85
N ASP A 270 -12.79 -0.41 8.56
CA ASP A 270 -12.78 0.94 7.99
C ASP A 270 -11.33 1.40 7.77
N LEU A 271 -11.10 2.09 6.65
CA LEU A 271 -9.78 2.62 6.30
C LEU A 271 -9.77 4.12 6.52
N SER A 272 -8.91 4.57 7.43
CA SER A 272 -8.71 5.99 7.72
C SER A 272 -7.35 6.45 7.19
N LEU A 273 -7.26 7.73 6.85
CA LEU A 273 -5.99 8.35 6.55
C LEU A 273 -5.16 8.42 7.83
N GLU A 274 -3.87 8.07 7.76
CA GLU A 274 -2.94 8.41 8.82
C GLU A 274 -2.89 9.93 8.95
N ALA A 275 -3.15 10.44 10.16
CA ALA A 275 -3.04 11.87 10.42
C ALA A 275 -1.59 12.28 10.16
N GLY A 276 -1.38 13.27 9.28
CA GLY A 276 -0.05 13.81 9.06
C GLY A 276 0.48 14.41 10.35
N GLU A 277 1.71 14.04 10.73
CA GLU A 277 2.51 14.78 11.71
C GLU A 277 2.89 16.16 11.17
#